data_AF-A0A937GUG7-F1
#
_entry.id   AF-A0A937GUG7-F1
#
_cell.length_a   1.000
_cell.length_b   1.000
_cell.length_c   1.000
_cell.angle_alpha   90.00
_cell.angle_beta   90.00
_cell.angle_gamma   90.00
#
_symmetry.space_group_name_H-M   'P 1'
#
loop_
_entity.id
_entity.type
_entity.pdbx_description
1 polymer ?
#
loop_
_entity_poly.entity_id
_entity_poly.type
_entity_poly.pdbx_seq_one_letter_code
_entity_poly.pdbx_strand_id
1 'polypeptide(L)'
;MEIEEKIKIPFIYQIINLWRFGDYKHYTSLKLMAYVLGIPSPKDDIDGSQVAGVYYKEKNLERIVQYCEKDVITVAQVILKLRNEPLLTEKEITLSVQG
;
A
#
# COMPACT_ATOMS: atom_id res chain seq x y z
N MET A 1 -12.90 -13.43 14.53
CA MET A 1 -11.56 -13.72 13.98
C MET A 1 -10.92 -12.38 13.74
N GLU A 2 -10.02 -11.99 14.64
CA GLU A 2 -9.52 -10.63 14.74
C GLU A 2 -8.60 -10.28 13.56
N ILE A 3 -8.75 -9.05 13.06
CA ILE A 3 -8.04 -8.51 11.89
C ILE A 3 -6.51 -8.64 12.04
N GLU A 4 -6.00 -8.63 13.28
CA GLU A 4 -4.58 -8.80 13.60
C GLU A 4 -4.00 -10.14 13.13
N GLU A 5 -4.79 -11.20 13.06
CA GLU A 5 -4.30 -12.52 12.67
C GLU A 5 -4.10 -12.64 11.14
N LYS A 6 -4.78 -11.80 10.34
CA LYS A 6 -4.69 -11.80 8.88
C LYS A 6 -3.41 -11.13 8.34
N ILE A 7 -2.76 -10.26 9.12
CA ILE A 7 -1.65 -9.39 8.67
C ILE A 7 -0.36 -9.67 9.46
N LYS A 8 -0.10 -10.94 9.83
CA LYS A 8 1.14 -11.31 10.52
C LYS A 8 2.31 -11.40 9.54
N ILE A 9 3.45 -10.85 9.96
CA ILE A 9 4.74 -10.61 9.26
C ILE A 9 5.22 -11.65 8.21
N PRO A 10 4.98 -12.98 8.28
CA PRO A 10 5.26 -13.89 7.14
C PRO A 10 4.48 -13.55 5.84
N PHE A 11 3.45 -12.71 5.91
CA PHE A 11 2.60 -12.36 4.77
C PHE A 11 3.29 -11.43 3.74
N ILE A 12 4.18 -10.52 4.16
CA ILE A 12 4.88 -9.57 3.26
C ILE A 12 5.71 -10.31 2.19
N TYR A 13 6.38 -11.40 2.59
CA TYR A 13 7.16 -12.24 1.66
C TYR A 13 6.25 -13.00 0.67
N GLN A 14 5.05 -13.40 1.08
CA GLN A 14 4.07 -14.02 0.19
C GLN A 14 3.44 -13.01 -0.78
N ILE A 15 3.21 -11.77 -0.35
CA ILE A 15 2.63 -10.70 -1.18
C ILE A 15 3.55 -10.35 -2.36
N ILE A 16 4.87 -10.28 -2.15
CA ILE A 16 5.83 -10.01 -3.25
C ILE A 16 5.82 -11.17 -4.26
N ASN A 17 5.69 -12.42 -3.82
CA ASN A 17 5.56 -13.55 -4.73
C ASN A 17 4.22 -13.56 -5.50
N LEU A 18 3.13 -13.14 -4.86
CA LEU A 18 1.82 -12.92 -5.50
C LEU A 18 1.88 -11.79 -6.54
N TRP A 19 2.60 -10.71 -6.20
CA TRP A 19 2.85 -9.55 -7.08
C TRP A 19 3.64 -9.87 -8.33
N ARG A 20 4.45 -10.93 -8.29
CA ARG A 20 5.23 -11.35 -9.45
C ARG A 20 4.38 -12.05 -10.50
N PHE A 21 3.18 -12.55 -10.17
CA PHE A 21 2.25 -13.22 -11.10
C PHE A 21 2.95 -14.14 -12.14
N GLY A 22 4.05 -14.79 -11.76
CA GLY A 22 4.89 -15.61 -12.66
C GLY A 22 5.85 -14.86 -13.60
N ASP A 23 5.78 -13.53 -13.73
CA ASP A 23 6.75 -12.73 -14.49
C ASP A 23 7.95 -12.35 -13.59
N TYR A 24 9.09 -12.95 -13.93
CA TYR A 24 10.36 -12.75 -13.22
C TYR A 24 11.04 -11.41 -13.58
N LYS A 25 10.57 -10.68 -14.60
CA LYS A 25 11.30 -9.54 -15.20
C LYS A 25 10.63 -8.16 -15.07
N HIS A 26 9.31 -8.06 -14.92
CA HIS A 26 8.63 -6.75 -14.90
C HIS A 26 7.72 -6.61 -13.67
N TYR A 27 8.19 -5.87 -12.66
CA TYR A 27 7.37 -5.51 -11.51
C TYR A 27 6.31 -4.49 -11.96
N THR A 28 5.04 -4.90 -11.97
CA THR A 28 3.93 -3.98 -12.22
C THR A 28 3.79 -3.01 -11.06
N SER A 29 3.56 -1.72 -11.35
CA SER A 29 3.39 -0.73 -10.29
C SER A 29 2.13 -1.00 -9.48
N LEU A 30 2.20 -0.77 -8.16
CA LEU A 30 1.03 -0.84 -7.26
C LEU A 30 -0.12 0.05 -7.73
N LYS A 31 0.21 1.21 -8.30
CA LYS A 31 -0.75 2.15 -8.86
C LYS A 31 -1.55 1.52 -10.00
N LEU A 32 -0.87 0.82 -10.91
CA LEU A 32 -1.54 0.13 -12.02
C LEU A 32 -2.41 -1.02 -11.52
N MET A 33 -1.92 -1.80 -10.55
CA MET A 33 -2.68 -2.89 -9.95
C MET A 33 -3.96 -2.40 -9.26
N ALA A 34 -3.86 -1.36 -8.44
CA ALA A 34 -5.01 -0.76 -7.76
C ALA A 34 -6.05 -0.25 -8.78
N TYR A 35 -5.59 0.41 -9.85
CA TYR A 35 -6.46 0.89 -10.93
C TYR A 35 -7.20 -0.25 -11.64
N VAL A 36 -6.48 -1.31 -12.04
CA VAL A 36 -7.08 -2.48 -12.72
C VAL A 36 -8.10 -3.20 -11.83
N LEU A 37 -7.85 -3.26 -10.52
CA LEU A 37 -8.73 -3.90 -9.55
C LEU A 37 -9.89 -3.00 -9.08
N GLY A 38 -9.98 -1.76 -9.58
CA GLY A 38 -11.01 -0.79 -9.20
C GLY A 38 -10.92 -0.33 -7.74
N ILE A 39 -9.72 -0.36 -7.17
CA ILE A 39 -9.45 0.11 -5.81
C ILE A 39 -9.13 1.61 -5.90
N PRO A 40 -9.85 2.48 -5.18
CA PRO A 40 -9.53 3.91 -5.15
C PRO A 40 -8.10 4.08 -4.66
N SER A 41 -7.24 4.68 -5.49
CA SER A 41 -5.85 4.88 -5.14
C SER A 41 -5.74 6.07 -4.18
N PRO A 42 -5.14 5.91 -2.99
CA PRO A 42 -4.91 7.02 -2.07
C PRO A 42 -3.68 7.87 -2.45
N LYS A 43 -3.04 7.60 -3.60
CA LYS A 43 -1.76 8.21 -4.04
C LYS A 43 -1.99 9.54 -4.77
N ASP A 44 -2.33 10.59 -4.02
CA ASP A 44 -2.56 11.92 -4.59
C ASP A 44 -1.43 12.94 -4.36
N ASP A 45 -0.48 12.67 -3.46
CA ASP A 45 0.43 13.72 -2.97
C ASP A 45 1.89 13.63 -3.48
N ILE A 46 2.54 12.45 -3.43
CA ILE A 46 3.90 12.24 -3.94
C ILE A 46 4.10 10.84 -4.57
N ASP A 47 5.14 10.70 -5.41
CA ASP A 47 5.62 9.41 -5.95
C ASP A 47 7.02 9.04 -5.44
N GLY A 48 7.46 7.79 -5.69
CA GLY A 48 8.73 7.26 -5.20
C GLY A 48 9.97 8.05 -5.64
N SER A 49 9.94 8.71 -6.79
CA SER A 49 11.01 9.59 -7.27
C SER A 49 11.10 10.91 -6.50
N GLN A 50 9.99 11.34 -5.89
CA GLN A 50 9.88 12.61 -5.17
C GLN A 50 10.31 12.49 -3.71
N VAL A 51 10.37 11.28 -3.13
CA VAL A 51 10.76 11.02 -1.74
C VAL A 51 12.10 11.66 -1.38
N ALA A 52 13.10 11.58 -2.26
CA ALA A 52 14.40 12.20 -2.04
C ALA A 52 14.31 13.74 -1.97
N GLY A 53 13.48 14.36 -2.81
CA GLY A 53 13.23 15.80 -2.78
C GLY A 53 12.57 16.22 -1.47
N VAL A 54 11.52 15.49 -1.06
CA VAL A 54 10.79 15.78 0.18
C VAL A 54 11.70 15.63 1.40
N TYR A 55 12.57 14.62 1.43
CA TYR A 55 13.48 14.40 2.55
C TYR A 55 14.58 15.47 2.63
N TYR A 56 15.30 15.72 1.53
CA TYR A 56 16.48 16.58 1.56
C TYR A 56 16.17 18.08 1.44
N LYS A 57 15.14 18.45 0.66
CA LYS A 57 14.79 19.86 0.41
C LYS A 57 13.71 20.36 1.35
N GLU A 58 12.59 19.64 1.42
CA GLU A 58 11.43 20.05 2.21
C GLU A 58 11.61 19.68 3.70
N LYS A 59 12.49 18.74 4.01
CA LYS A 59 12.70 18.16 5.36
C LYS A 59 11.39 17.70 6.02
N ASN A 60 10.43 17.28 5.20
CA ASN A 60 9.10 16.91 5.65
C ASN A 60 8.98 15.38 5.75
N LEU A 61 9.45 14.83 6.87
CA LEU A 61 9.41 13.39 7.11
C LEU A 61 7.98 12.87 7.28
N GLU A 62 7.09 13.66 7.89
CA GLU A 62 5.69 13.28 8.14
C GLU A 62 4.96 12.97 6.83
N ARG A 63 5.18 13.78 5.79
CA ARG A 63 4.63 13.54 4.45
C ARG A 63 5.08 12.22 3.84
N ILE A 64 6.35 11.83 4.08
CA ILE A 64 6.90 10.54 3.62
C ILE A 64 6.27 9.38 4.41
N VAL A 65 6.06 9.55 5.72
CA VAL A 65 5.39 8.53 6.55
C VAL A 65 3.96 8.30 6.06
N GLN A 66 3.19 9.37 5.86
CA GLN A 66 1.82 9.29 5.33
C GLN A 66 1.77 8.61 3.97
N TYR A 67 2.73 8.90 3.08
CA TYR A 67 2.87 8.22 1.79
C TYR A 67 3.08 6.71 1.96
N CYS A 68 4.00 6.29 2.84
CA CYS A 68 4.27 4.88 3.10
C CYS A 68 3.06 4.15 3.73
N GLU A 69 2.36 4.78 4.66
CA GLU A 69 1.15 4.19 5.26
C GLU A 69 0.04 3.96 4.24
N LYS A 70 -0.18 4.94 3.33
CA LYS A 70 -1.12 4.80 2.21
C LYS A 70 -0.76 3.65 1.27
N ASP A 71 0.53 3.40 1.06
CA ASP A 71 0.99 2.24 0.28
C ASP A 71 0.66 0.91 0.96
N VAL A 72 0.82 0.82 2.29
CA VAL A 72 0.43 -0.36 3.07
C VAL A 72 -1.07 -0.61 3.00
N ILE A 73 -1.91 0.43 3.12
CA ILE A 73 -3.36 0.31 2.95
C ILE A 73 -3.70 -0.21 1.56
N THR A 74 -3.09 0.37 0.52
CA THR A 74 -3.35 -0.04 -0.87
C THR A 74 -3.00 -1.52 -1.08
N VAL A 75 -1.87 -1.98 -0.52
CA VAL A 75 -1.48 -3.39 -0.55
C VAL A 75 -2.53 -4.27 0.13
N ALA A 76 -2.99 -3.90 1.32
CA ALA A 76 -4.02 -4.64 2.05
C ALA A 76 -5.32 -4.75 1.23
N GLN A 77 -5.76 -3.66 0.62
CA GLN A 77 -6.95 -3.62 -0.24
C GLN A 77 -6.81 -4.52 -1.48
N VAL A 78 -5.64 -4.50 -2.13
CA VAL A 78 -5.33 -5.39 -3.28
C VAL A 78 -5.46 -6.85 -2.88
N ILE A 79 -4.93 -7.21 -1.72
CA ILE A 79 -4.97 -8.59 -1.23
C ILE A 79 -6.41 -9.02 -0.92
N LEU A 80 -7.19 -8.18 -0.24
CA LEU A 80 -8.60 -8.46 0.03
C LEU A 80 -9.37 -8.65 -1.26
N LYS A 81 -9.12 -7.80 -2.27
CA LYS A 81 -9.75 -7.92 -3.58
C LYS A 81 -9.38 -9.21 -4.30
N LEU A 82 -8.11 -9.62 -4.26
CA LEU A 82 -7.65 -10.90 -4.82
C LEU A 82 -8.24 -12.11 -4.07
N ARG A 83 -8.55 -11.96 -2.78
CA ARG A 83 -9.24 -12.97 -1.95
C ARG A 83 -10.77 -12.91 -2.07
N ASN A 84 -11.30 -12.01 -2.88
CA ASN A 84 -12.74 -11.74 -3.00
C ASN A 84 -13.41 -11.38 -1.66
N GLU A 85 -12.66 -10.72 -0.77
CA GLU A 85 -13.13 -10.18 0.50
C GLU A 85 -13.53 -8.69 0.34
N PRO A 86 -14.42 -8.16 1.21
CA PRO A 86 -14.77 -6.74 1.19
C PRO A 86 -13.54 -5.87 1.45
N LEU A 87 -13.52 -4.68 0.84
CA LEU A 87 -12.51 -3.67 1.07
C LEU A 87 -12.61 -3.11 2.50
N LEU A 88 -11.48 -2.72 3.08
CA LEU A 88 -11.47 -2.04 4.39
C LEU A 88 -12.18 -0.70 4.28
N THR A 89 -12.99 -0.39 5.27
CA THR A 89 -13.60 0.93 5.47
C THR A 89 -12.67 1.85 6.24
N GLU A 90 -12.87 3.17 6.15
CA GLU A 90 -12.07 4.16 6.88
C GLU A 90 -12.04 3.93 8.40
N LYS A 91 -13.12 3.35 8.95
CA LYS A 91 -13.23 3.04 10.39
C LYS A 91 -12.35 1.87 10.83
N GLU A 92 -11.97 1.00 9.89
CA GLU A 92 -11.10 -0.16 10.13
C GLU A 92 -9.62 0.19 9.94
N ILE A 93 -9.32 1.40 9.49
CA ILE A 93 -7.96 1.88 9.22
C ILE A 93 -7.55 2.84 10.34
N THR A 94 -6.54 2.45 11.11
CA THR A 94 -5.89 3.34 12.10
C THR A 94 -4.51 3.73 11.58
N LEU A 95 -4.30 5.02 11.36
CA LEU A 95 -3.01 5.58 10.94
C LEU A 95 -2.25 6.13 12.14
N SER A 96 -0.92 6.01 12.13
CA SER A 96 -0.08 6.44 13.26
C SER A 96 0.18 7.95 13.26
N VAL A 97 0.10 8.59 12.10
CA VAL A 97 0.17 10.06 11.94
C VAL A 97 -1.25 10.62 11.83
N GLN A 98 -1.87 10.88 12.98
CA GLN A 98 -3.01 11.80 13.07
C GLN A 98 -2.46 13.17 13.48
N GLY A 99 -2.36 14.06 12.50
CA GLY A 99 -2.07 15.48 12.69
C GLY A 99 -3.33 16.30 12.40
#